data_AF-A0A958A4V8-F1
#
_entry.id   AF-A0A958A4V8-F1
#
_cell.length_a   1.000
_cell.length_b   1.000
_cell.length_c   1.000
_cell.angle_alpha   90.00
_cell.angle_beta   90.00
_cell.angle_gamma   90.00
#
_symmetry.space_group_name_H-M   'P 1'
#
loop_
_entity.id
_entity.type
_entity.pdbx_description
1 polymer ?
#
loop_
_entity_poly.entity_id
_entity_poly.type
_entity_poly.pdbx_seq_one_letter_code
_entity_poly.pdbx_strand_id
1 'polypeptide(L)'
;MPFHKGENRFIYGLHDPGGEHLMIVNGQAKGWVLVTEEIGSEANDRGSADYRNIADRGLGVIVRLNQSYGSNGTIPREERYPEFAQRVANFVAGSQGAHIWLIGNEMNLEREQPRQRGSNQAEPITPRRYAECYKLCRQKIKALSGHSDDIVVVGAIGPWNGQTWYEADPKGAYPANKISGAPGDYPYHGFFGDFMKYFQDMLLAIGPHNCDGIAIHAYSHGYEPQLISDAAKMGPPFQ
;
A
#
# COMPACT_ATOMS: atom_id res chain seq x y z
N MET A 1 -7.77 15.82 -22.80
CA MET A 1 -9.00 15.48 -22.05
C MET A 1 -9.00 16.26 -20.75
N PRO A 2 -10.15 16.73 -20.24
CA PRO A 2 -10.19 17.27 -18.88
C PRO A 2 -9.81 16.17 -17.88
N PHE A 3 -9.02 16.51 -16.86
CA PHE A 3 -8.65 15.59 -15.77
C PHE A 3 -9.88 15.32 -14.89
N HIS A 4 -10.01 14.10 -14.36
CA HIS A 4 -11.05 13.84 -13.36
C HIS A 4 -10.78 14.68 -12.11
N LYS A 5 -11.83 15.08 -11.39
CA LYS A 5 -11.67 15.76 -10.11
C LYS A 5 -10.88 14.86 -9.15
N GLY A 6 -9.82 15.39 -8.54
CA GLY A 6 -8.89 14.58 -7.74
C GLY A 6 -7.72 13.99 -8.55
N GLU A 7 -7.56 14.33 -9.83
CA GLU A 7 -6.35 14.07 -10.62
C GLU A 7 -5.57 15.34 -10.92
N ASN A 8 -4.27 15.19 -11.19
CA ASN A 8 -3.41 16.30 -11.55
C ASN A 8 -2.33 15.88 -12.57
N ARG A 9 -1.95 16.77 -13.49
CA ARG A 9 -0.98 16.46 -14.56
C ARG A 9 0.48 16.41 -14.12
N PHE A 10 0.80 16.97 -12.95
CA PHE A 10 2.16 17.03 -12.44
C PHE A 10 2.49 15.71 -11.72
N ILE A 11 3.76 15.31 -11.67
CA ILE A 11 4.18 13.98 -11.15
C ILE A 11 4.81 14.04 -9.75
N TYR A 12 4.60 15.16 -9.04
CA TYR A 12 5.14 15.38 -7.70
C TYR A 12 4.01 15.68 -6.73
N GLY A 13 4.27 15.51 -5.44
CA GLY A 13 3.25 15.66 -4.42
C GLY A 13 3.81 15.67 -3.00
N LEU A 14 2.90 15.61 -2.04
CA LEU A 14 3.19 15.53 -0.62
C LEU A 14 2.67 14.21 -0.05
N HIS A 15 3.42 13.67 0.90
CA HIS A 15 2.95 12.64 1.81
C HIS A 15 2.25 13.35 2.98
N ASP A 16 0.97 13.08 3.14
CA ASP A 16 0.01 13.68 4.08
C ASP A 16 -0.38 15.16 3.82
N PRO A 17 -1.60 15.57 4.25
CA PRO A 17 -2.05 16.96 4.19
C PRO A 17 -1.24 17.95 5.04
N GLY A 18 -1.39 19.24 4.74
CA GLY A 18 -0.87 20.36 5.54
C GLY A 18 0.17 21.24 4.82
N GLY A 19 0.81 20.72 3.77
CA GLY A 19 1.80 21.46 2.96
C GLY A 19 1.26 21.97 1.62
N GLU A 20 -0.02 21.78 1.31
CA GLU A 20 -0.58 21.95 -0.04
C GLU A 20 -0.43 23.35 -0.60
N HIS A 21 -0.34 24.36 0.27
CA HIS A 21 -0.12 25.75 -0.11
C HIS A 21 1.21 25.95 -0.86
N LEU A 22 2.22 25.12 -0.60
CA LEU A 22 3.51 25.11 -1.33
C LEU A 22 3.37 24.64 -2.78
N MET A 23 2.31 23.90 -3.08
CA MET A 23 1.99 23.38 -4.41
C MET A 23 1.05 24.28 -5.21
N ILE A 24 0.68 25.45 -4.67
CA ILE A 24 -0.08 26.47 -5.39
C ILE A 24 0.87 27.51 -5.97
N VAL A 25 1.06 27.47 -7.30
CA VAL A 25 1.98 28.38 -8.01
C VAL A 25 1.19 29.24 -8.98
N ASN A 26 1.25 30.55 -8.80
CA ASN A 26 0.47 31.53 -9.58
C ASN A 26 -1.03 31.21 -9.61
N GLY A 27 -1.58 30.83 -8.47
CA GLY A 27 -3.00 30.46 -8.32
C GLY A 27 -3.39 29.11 -8.90
N GLN A 28 -2.43 28.32 -9.40
CA GLN A 28 -2.68 26.99 -9.96
C GLN A 28 -2.16 25.89 -9.05
N ALA A 29 -3.01 24.89 -8.78
CA ALA A 29 -2.60 23.66 -8.10
C ALA A 29 -1.70 22.80 -8.99
N LYS A 30 -0.55 22.42 -8.45
CA LYS A 30 0.42 21.58 -9.13
C LYS A 30 0.87 20.44 -8.23
N GLY A 31 0.35 19.25 -8.47
CA GLY A 31 0.77 18.03 -7.78
C GLY A 31 -0.35 17.29 -7.07
N TRP A 32 0.07 16.34 -6.24
CA TRP A 32 -0.78 15.37 -5.57
C TRP A 32 -0.62 15.43 -4.05
N VAL A 33 -1.65 15.02 -3.33
CA VAL A 33 -1.58 14.74 -1.90
C VAL A 33 -1.94 13.27 -1.70
N LEU A 34 -1.00 12.51 -1.12
CA LEU A 34 -1.28 11.19 -0.58
C LEU A 34 -1.84 11.36 0.83
N VAL A 35 -3.08 10.97 1.06
CA VAL A 35 -3.72 10.98 2.38
C VAL A 35 -3.70 9.57 2.95
N THR A 36 -3.37 9.43 4.23
CA THR A 36 -3.25 8.13 4.89
C THR A 36 -4.35 7.95 5.91
N GLU A 37 -5.07 6.83 5.83
CA GLU A 37 -6.23 6.53 6.67
C GLU A 37 -6.02 5.20 7.39
N GLU A 38 -6.26 5.21 8.71
CA GLU A 38 -6.45 4.01 9.53
C GLU A 38 -7.95 3.81 9.71
N ILE A 39 -8.51 2.81 9.03
CA ILE A 39 -9.97 2.61 8.98
C ILE A 39 -10.44 1.42 9.82
N GLY A 40 -9.53 0.60 10.32
CA GLY A 40 -9.86 -0.65 11.01
C GLY A 40 -10.58 -1.67 10.13
N SER A 41 -11.10 -2.72 10.75
CA SER A 41 -11.74 -3.86 10.07
C SER A 41 -13.15 -4.12 10.58
N GLU A 42 -13.81 -3.11 11.14
CA GLU A 42 -15.17 -3.25 11.66
C GLU A 42 -16.19 -3.12 10.51
N ALA A 43 -16.75 -4.25 10.08
CA ALA A 43 -17.58 -4.33 8.86
C ALA A 43 -18.84 -3.44 8.87
N ASN A 44 -19.31 -3.05 10.06
CA ASN A 44 -20.49 -2.19 10.24
C ASN A 44 -20.13 -0.71 10.38
N ASP A 45 -18.85 -0.35 10.52
CA ASP A 45 -18.43 1.04 10.58
C ASP A 45 -18.64 1.71 9.21
N ARG A 46 -19.32 2.86 9.24
CA ARG A 46 -19.70 3.71 8.10
C ARG A 46 -18.94 5.04 8.08
N GLY A 47 -17.94 5.20 8.95
CA GLY A 47 -17.05 6.35 8.95
C GLY A 47 -16.38 6.53 7.59
N SER A 48 -16.22 7.79 7.18
CA SER A 48 -15.72 8.23 5.88
C SER A 48 -15.00 9.57 6.02
N ALA A 49 -14.41 10.07 4.93
CA ALA A 49 -13.69 11.33 4.92
C ALA A 49 -14.07 12.21 3.72
N ASP A 50 -13.83 13.51 3.85
CA ASP A 50 -14.09 14.49 2.80
C ASP A 50 -12.80 15.15 2.35
N TYR A 51 -12.38 14.83 1.13
CA TYR A 51 -11.15 15.32 0.49
C TYR A 51 -11.41 16.49 -0.47
N ARG A 52 -12.65 17.01 -0.52
CA ARG A 52 -12.99 18.13 -1.41
C ARG A 52 -12.19 19.39 -1.11
N ASN A 53 -11.79 19.61 0.14
CA ASN A 53 -10.88 20.70 0.53
C ASN A 53 -9.54 20.67 -0.24
N ILE A 54 -9.09 19.50 -0.70
CA ILE A 54 -7.89 19.33 -1.55
C ILE A 54 -8.31 19.33 -3.03
N ALA A 55 -9.27 18.48 -3.40
CA ALA A 55 -9.66 18.28 -4.79
C ALA A 55 -10.29 19.52 -5.45
N ASP A 56 -11.08 20.32 -4.72
CA ASP A 56 -11.70 21.56 -5.24
C ASP A 56 -10.67 22.64 -5.56
N ARG A 57 -9.46 22.54 -5.00
CA ARG A 57 -8.34 23.42 -5.34
C ARG A 57 -7.62 22.98 -6.61
N GLY A 58 -7.98 21.84 -7.20
CA GLY A 58 -7.36 21.26 -8.39
C GLY A 58 -6.12 20.40 -8.11
N LEU A 59 -5.87 20.04 -6.85
CA LEU A 59 -4.82 19.08 -6.48
C LEU A 59 -5.31 17.65 -6.71
N GLY A 60 -4.36 16.77 -7.02
CA GLY A 60 -4.62 15.34 -7.09
C GLY A 60 -4.74 14.74 -5.68
N VAL A 61 -5.58 13.72 -5.52
CA VAL A 61 -5.80 13.03 -4.24
C VAL A 61 -5.63 11.52 -4.44
N ILE A 62 -4.74 10.93 -3.66
CA ILE A 62 -4.59 9.48 -3.53
C ILE A 62 -4.84 9.15 -2.06
N VAL A 63 -5.67 8.16 -1.78
CA VAL A 63 -5.99 7.78 -0.40
C VAL A 63 -5.47 6.39 -0.12
N ARG A 64 -4.54 6.27 0.82
CA ARG A 64 -4.01 5.00 1.31
C ARG A 64 -4.84 4.51 2.49
N LEU A 65 -5.54 3.40 2.27
CA LEU A 65 -6.38 2.74 3.26
C LEU A 65 -5.58 1.63 3.97
N ASN A 66 -5.46 1.76 5.28
CA ASN A 66 -4.84 0.76 6.15
C ASN A 66 -5.85 0.25 7.17
N GLN A 67 -5.66 -1.00 7.60
CA GLN A 67 -6.26 -1.50 8.82
C GLN A 67 -5.83 -0.66 10.03
N SER A 68 -4.52 -0.54 10.22
CA SER A 68 -3.87 0.22 11.29
C SER A 68 -2.42 0.50 10.87
N TYR A 69 -1.60 0.95 11.80
CA TYR A 69 -0.19 1.24 11.59
C TYR A 69 0.71 0.35 12.44
N GLY A 70 1.92 0.08 11.95
CA GLY A 70 2.89 -0.73 12.68
C GLY A 70 2.32 -2.12 12.97
N SER A 71 2.61 -2.63 14.16
CA SER A 71 2.36 -4.05 14.47
C SER A 71 0.89 -4.44 14.64
N ASN A 72 -0.02 -3.46 14.56
CA ASN A 72 -1.45 -3.74 14.43
C ASN A 72 -1.81 -4.21 13.01
N GLY A 73 -0.89 -4.03 12.06
CA GLY A 73 -0.98 -4.50 10.69
C GLY A 73 -1.52 -3.44 9.73
N THR A 74 -0.84 -3.28 8.59
CA THR A 74 -1.34 -2.46 7.47
C THR A 74 -2.61 -3.05 6.83
N ILE A 75 -2.72 -4.39 6.85
CA ILE A 75 -3.95 -5.16 6.62
C ILE A 75 -4.17 -6.05 7.85
N PRO A 76 -5.40 -6.49 8.16
CA PRO A 76 -5.60 -7.32 9.34
C PRO A 76 -5.05 -8.73 9.11
N ARG A 77 -5.19 -9.60 10.10
CA ARG A 77 -4.96 -11.03 9.91
C ARG A 77 -5.94 -11.63 8.89
N GLU A 78 -5.53 -12.73 8.27
CA GLU A 78 -6.26 -13.43 7.20
C GLU A 78 -7.73 -13.71 7.57
N GLU A 79 -8.00 -14.08 8.82
CA GLU A 79 -9.36 -14.36 9.30
C GLU A 79 -10.30 -13.14 9.29
N ARG A 80 -9.78 -11.92 9.11
CA ARG A 80 -10.53 -10.66 9.10
C ARG A 80 -10.59 -9.97 7.73
N TYR A 81 -10.06 -10.59 6.66
CA TYR A 81 -10.09 -10.01 5.32
C TYR A 81 -11.49 -9.67 4.81
N PRO A 82 -12.53 -10.51 5.00
CA PRO A 82 -13.89 -10.16 4.58
C PRO A 82 -14.43 -8.89 5.26
N GLU A 83 -14.19 -8.74 6.56
CA GLU A 83 -14.65 -7.60 7.34
C GLU A 83 -13.90 -6.32 6.97
N PHE A 84 -12.58 -6.41 6.77
CA PHE A 84 -11.78 -5.28 6.27
C PHE A 84 -12.20 -4.84 4.87
N ALA A 85 -12.42 -5.78 3.95
CA ALA A 85 -12.93 -5.45 2.62
C ALA A 85 -14.30 -4.76 2.66
N GLN A 86 -15.18 -5.18 3.58
CA GLN A 86 -16.45 -4.48 3.79
C GLN A 86 -16.25 -3.08 4.40
N ARG A 87 -15.31 -2.93 5.34
CA ARG A 87 -14.97 -1.64 5.95
C ARG A 87 -14.40 -0.66 4.93
N VAL A 88 -13.51 -1.13 4.04
CA VAL A 88 -12.99 -0.39 2.88
C VAL A 88 -14.14 0.09 2.00
N ALA A 89 -15.07 -0.80 1.64
CA ALA A 89 -16.23 -0.43 0.82
C ALA A 89 -17.09 0.66 1.46
N ASN A 90 -17.36 0.53 2.77
CA ASN A 90 -18.13 1.53 3.50
C ASN A 90 -17.42 2.89 3.55
N PHE A 91 -16.09 2.89 3.74
CA PHE A 91 -15.28 4.11 3.74
C PHE A 91 -15.37 4.81 2.38
N VAL A 92 -15.14 4.07 1.30
CA VAL A 92 -15.16 4.59 -0.08
C VAL A 92 -16.55 5.14 -0.43
N ALA A 93 -17.61 4.39 -0.14
CA ALA A 93 -18.98 4.80 -0.45
C ALA A 93 -19.42 6.11 0.24
N GLY A 94 -18.88 6.39 1.44
CA GLY A 94 -19.18 7.61 2.19
C GLY A 94 -18.25 8.77 1.86
N SER A 95 -17.09 8.51 1.25
CA SER A 95 -16.05 9.51 1.06
C SER A 95 -16.26 10.35 -0.20
N GLN A 96 -15.77 11.59 -0.19
CA GLN A 96 -15.92 12.52 -1.31
C GLN A 96 -14.60 13.16 -1.73
N GLY A 97 -14.46 13.47 -3.01
CA GLY A 97 -13.26 14.15 -3.53
C GLY A 97 -12.05 13.25 -3.79
N ALA A 98 -12.22 11.93 -3.77
CA ALA A 98 -11.20 10.96 -4.16
C ALA A 98 -11.84 9.79 -4.93
N HIS A 99 -11.07 9.22 -5.87
CA HIS A 99 -11.41 8.00 -6.62
C HIS A 99 -10.19 7.09 -6.82
N ILE A 100 -9.06 7.38 -6.16
CA ILE A 100 -7.83 6.58 -6.22
C ILE A 100 -7.53 6.06 -4.82
N TRP A 101 -7.60 4.73 -4.67
CA TRP A 101 -7.54 4.03 -3.39
C TRP A 101 -6.36 3.06 -3.38
N LEU A 102 -5.38 3.30 -2.51
CA LEU A 102 -4.21 2.45 -2.33
C LEU A 102 -4.43 1.54 -1.11
N ILE A 103 -4.29 0.22 -1.26
CA ILE A 103 -4.61 -0.73 -0.19
C ILE A 103 -3.34 -1.22 0.50
N GLY A 104 -3.15 -0.79 1.74
CA GLY A 104 -2.01 -1.16 2.59
C GLY A 104 -0.68 -0.51 2.21
N ASN A 105 0.36 -0.78 2.98
CA ASN A 105 1.66 -0.15 2.90
C ASN A 105 2.76 -1.09 3.41
N GLU A 106 3.85 -1.20 2.67
CA GLU A 106 5.08 -1.91 3.07
C GLU A 106 4.82 -3.30 3.67
N MET A 107 3.92 -4.06 3.05
CA MET A 107 3.42 -5.34 3.57
C MET A 107 4.50 -6.39 3.86
N ASN A 108 5.65 -6.27 3.20
CA ASN A 108 6.81 -7.14 3.41
C ASN A 108 7.65 -6.74 4.64
N LEU A 109 7.47 -5.57 5.24
CA LEU A 109 8.13 -5.22 6.50
C LEU A 109 7.48 -5.94 7.66
N GLU A 110 8.27 -6.59 8.52
CA GLU A 110 7.73 -7.28 9.69
C GLU A 110 6.95 -6.34 10.61
N ARG A 111 7.42 -5.08 10.74
CA ARG A 111 6.76 -4.10 11.60
C ARG A 111 5.34 -3.76 11.17
N GLU A 112 4.98 -3.96 9.89
CA GLU A 112 3.66 -3.68 9.33
C GLU A 112 2.77 -4.93 9.26
N GLN A 113 3.25 -6.07 9.76
CA GLN A 113 2.49 -7.31 9.79
C GLN A 113 1.56 -7.36 11.02
N PRO A 114 0.32 -7.84 10.86
CA PRO A 114 -0.63 -7.88 11.95
C PRO A 114 -0.19 -8.90 13.00
N ARG A 115 -0.04 -8.46 14.25
CA ARG A 115 0.19 -9.35 15.38
C ARG A 115 -1.09 -9.99 15.87
N GLN A 116 -0.98 -11.21 16.40
CA GLN A 116 -2.05 -11.80 17.20
C GLN A 116 -2.30 -10.93 18.43
N ARG A 117 -3.57 -10.63 18.73
CA ARG A 117 -3.95 -9.79 19.87
C ARG A 117 -3.35 -10.34 21.18
N GLY A 118 -2.62 -9.49 21.90
CA GLY A 118 -1.98 -9.86 23.17
C GLY A 118 -0.71 -10.72 23.02
N SER A 119 -0.16 -10.82 21.82
CA SER A 119 1.05 -11.60 21.51
C SER A 119 1.98 -10.81 20.58
N ASN A 120 3.27 -11.15 20.63
CA ASN A 120 4.26 -10.63 19.68
C ASN A 120 4.30 -11.44 18.38
N GLN A 121 3.46 -12.46 18.22
CA GLN A 121 3.44 -13.28 17.01
C GLN A 121 2.81 -12.53 15.83
N ALA A 122 3.63 -12.13 14.86
CA ALA A 122 3.15 -11.61 13.58
C ALA A 122 2.58 -12.72 12.69
N GLU A 123 1.62 -12.35 11.84
CA GLU A 123 1.27 -13.14 10.66
C GLU A 123 2.00 -12.58 9.44
N PRO A 124 2.94 -13.34 8.85
CA PRO A 124 3.61 -12.91 7.63
C PRO A 124 2.60 -12.64 6.52
N ILE A 125 2.63 -11.42 5.98
CA ILE A 125 1.86 -11.09 4.80
C ILE A 125 2.67 -11.62 3.61
N THR A 126 2.33 -12.81 3.13
CA THR A 126 2.90 -13.37 1.91
C THR A 126 2.27 -12.72 0.67
N PRO A 127 2.88 -12.85 -0.53
CA PRO A 127 2.26 -12.37 -1.76
C PRO A 127 0.82 -12.86 -1.97
N ARG A 128 0.53 -14.13 -1.62
CA ARG A 128 -0.82 -14.72 -1.71
C ARG A 128 -1.80 -14.04 -0.76
N ARG A 129 -1.40 -13.87 0.51
CA ARG A 129 -2.24 -13.25 1.55
C ARG A 129 -2.59 -11.81 1.20
N TYR A 130 -1.58 -11.04 0.77
CA TYR A 130 -1.83 -9.69 0.28
C TYR A 130 -2.80 -9.69 -0.91
N ALA A 131 -2.55 -10.53 -1.91
CA ALA A 131 -3.39 -10.61 -3.10
C ALA A 131 -4.85 -10.97 -2.77
N GLU A 132 -5.09 -11.86 -1.81
CA GLU A 132 -6.43 -12.25 -1.38
C GLU A 132 -7.16 -11.10 -0.69
N CYS A 133 -6.52 -10.41 0.26
CA CYS A 133 -7.07 -9.22 0.90
C CYS A 133 -7.35 -8.10 -0.11
N TYR A 134 -6.38 -7.77 -0.96
CA TYR A 134 -6.47 -6.74 -1.98
C TYR A 134 -7.62 -7.01 -2.97
N LYS A 135 -7.74 -8.25 -3.48
CA LYS A 135 -8.81 -8.62 -4.42
C LYS A 135 -10.20 -8.48 -3.78
N LEU A 136 -10.36 -8.83 -2.51
CA LEU A 136 -11.63 -8.62 -1.79
C LEU A 136 -11.96 -7.13 -1.68
N CYS A 137 -10.99 -6.30 -1.30
CA CYS A 137 -11.15 -4.85 -1.21
C CYS A 137 -11.53 -4.24 -2.56
N ARG A 138 -10.76 -4.55 -3.62
CA ARG A 138 -11.02 -4.08 -4.98
C ARG A 138 -12.40 -4.50 -5.48
N GLN A 139 -12.75 -5.78 -5.31
CA GLN A 139 -14.07 -6.28 -5.73
C GLN A 139 -15.20 -5.51 -5.06
N LYS A 140 -15.08 -5.25 -3.75
CA LYS A 140 -16.10 -4.50 -3.01
C LYS A 140 -16.21 -3.05 -3.46
N ILE A 141 -15.08 -2.37 -3.69
CA ILE A 141 -15.07 -0.99 -4.22
C ILE A 141 -15.76 -0.94 -5.59
N LYS A 142 -15.32 -1.79 -6.53
CA LYS A 142 -15.83 -1.83 -7.91
C LYS A 142 -17.31 -2.20 -8.00
N ALA A 143 -17.88 -2.82 -6.96
CA ALA A 143 -19.29 -3.17 -6.89
C ALA A 143 -20.19 -2.03 -6.35
N LEU A 144 -19.62 -0.94 -5.83
CA LEU A 144 -20.39 0.20 -5.36
C LEU A 144 -20.95 1.00 -6.55
N SER A 145 -22.19 1.46 -6.40
CA SER A 145 -22.85 2.32 -7.41
C SER A 145 -22.06 3.60 -7.61
N GLY A 146 -21.59 3.87 -8.83
CA GLY A 146 -20.81 5.06 -9.17
C GLY A 146 -19.29 4.93 -8.99
N HIS A 147 -18.79 3.77 -8.57
CA HIS A 147 -17.35 3.54 -8.29
C HIS A 147 -16.71 2.47 -9.20
N SER A 148 -17.37 2.07 -10.29
CA SER A 148 -16.80 1.10 -11.24
C SER A 148 -15.49 1.58 -11.86
N ASP A 149 -15.31 2.90 -11.95
CA ASP A 149 -14.17 3.56 -12.58
C ASP A 149 -13.11 4.00 -11.56
N ASP A 150 -13.33 3.79 -10.26
CA ASP A 150 -12.34 4.09 -9.21
C ASP A 150 -11.04 3.30 -9.41
N ILE A 151 -9.89 3.93 -9.24
CA ILE A 151 -8.58 3.28 -9.41
C ILE A 151 -8.18 2.64 -8.09
N VAL A 152 -8.07 1.30 -8.05
CA VAL A 152 -7.59 0.59 -6.86
C VAL A 152 -6.14 0.15 -7.05
N VAL A 153 -5.24 0.79 -6.31
CA VAL A 153 -3.78 0.67 -6.44
C VAL A 153 -3.25 -0.34 -5.41
N VAL A 154 -2.30 -1.18 -5.84
CA VAL A 154 -1.60 -2.08 -4.92
C VAL A 154 -0.68 -1.28 -3.99
N GLY A 155 -0.55 -1.72 -2.75
CA GLY A 155 0.32 -1.13 -1.75
C GLY A 155 1.77 -1.19 -2.20
N ALA A 156 2.50 -0.10 -1.98
CA ALA A 156 3.93 -0.07 -2.21
C ALA A 156 4.63 -0.98 -1.19
N ILE A 157 5.68 -1.68 -1.62
CA ILE A 157 6.47 -2.53 -0.74
C ILE A 157 7.59 -1.73 -0.06
N GLY A 158 8.06 -2.20 1.09
CA GLY A 158 9.26 -1.71 1.74
C GLY A 158 10.50 -2.12 0.92
N PRO A 159 11.26 -1.18 0.35
CA PRO A 159 12.44 -1.49 -0.45
C PRO A 159 13.61 -1.93 0.43
N TRP A 160 14.52 -2.74 -0.13
CA TRP A 160 15.70 -3.29 0.56
C TRP A 160 15.39 -4.03 1.86
N ASN A 161 14.23 -4.68 1.93
CA ASN A 161 13.82 -5.44 3.09
C ASN A 161 13.94 -6.95 2.86
N GLY A 162 14.53 -7.64 3.83
CA GLY A 162 14.72 -9.10 3.79
C GLY A 162 13.97 -9.87 4.87
N GLN A 163 13.10 -9.22 5.64
CA GLN A 163 12.44 -9.83 6.79
C GLN A 163 11.33 -10.82 6.42
N THR A 164 10.77 -10.73 5.20
CA THR A 164 9.66 -11.59 4.75
C THR A 164 10.13 -12.58 3.69
N TRP A 165 10.53 -13.76 4.15
CA TRP A 165 10.72 -14.95 3.32
C TRP A 165 9.42 -15.79 3.31
N TYR A 166 9.26 -16.63 2.30
CA TYR A 166 8.09 -17.51 2.18
C TYR A 166 8.36 -18.74 1.32
N GLU A 167 7.59 -19.79 1.56
CA GLU A 167 7.56 -21.00 0.73
C GLU A 167 6.82 -20.76 -0.60
N ALA A 168 6.93 -21.70 -1.53
CA ALA A 168 6.23 -21.61 -2.82
C ALA A 168 4.72 -21.48 -2.61
N ASP A 169 4.10 -20.71 -3.50
CA ASP A 169 2.65 -20.51 -3.47
C ASP A 169 1.92 -21.86 -3.55
N PRO A 170 1.02 -22.19 -2.61
CA PRO A 170 0.32 -23.46 -2.63
C PRO A 170 -0.61 -23.62 -3.85
N LYS A 171 -0.93 -22.53 -4.55
CA LYS A 171 -1.73 -22.52 -5.79
C LYS A 171 -0.86 -22.41 -7.05
N GLY A 172 0.47 -22.48 -6.93
CA GLY A 172 1.41 -22.52 -8.05
C GLY A 172 1.62 -21.20 -8.79
N ALA A 173 1.24 -20.05 -8.23
CA ALA A 173 1.42 -18.76 -8.91
C ALA A 173 2.87 -18.26 -8.90
N TYR A 174 3.66 -18.63 -7.90
CA TYR A 174 5.06 -18.20 -7.74
C TYR A 174 5.86 -19.21 -6.90
N PRO A 175 7.19 -19.30 -7.09
CA PRO A 175 8.05 -20.21 -6.31
C PRO A 175 8.42 -19.62 -4.94
N ALA A 176 9.15 -20.39 -4.12
CA ALA A 176 9.62 -19.90 -2.83
C ALA A 176 10.56 -18.69 -2.96
N ASN A 177 10.54 -17.82 -1.95
CA ASN A 177 11.47 -16.70 -1.77
C ASN A 177 12.17 -16.87 -0.43
N LYS A 178 13.31 -17.57 -0.47
CA LYS A 178 13.95 -18.11 0.73
C LYS A 178 15.46 -18.21 0.50
N ILE A 179 16.19 -17.16 0.87
CA ILE A 179 17.65 -17.05 0.72
C ILE A 179 18.31 -17.43 2.05
N SER A 180 19.18 -18.44 2.05
CA SER A 180 19.86 -18.88 3.27
C SER A 180 20.93 -17.90 3.76
N GLY A 181 21.32 -18.00 5.03
CA GLY A 181 22.42 -17.24 5.62
C GLY A 181 21.98 -16.02 6.44
N ALA A 182 20.69 -15.90 6.75
CA ALA A 182 20.19 -14.88 7.66
C ALA A 182 20.35 -15.29 9.14
N PRO A 183 20.17 -14.35 10.08
CA PRO A 183 20.10 -14.68 11.51
C PRO A 183 19.04 -15.75 11.81
N GLY A 184 19.31 -16.63 12.78
CA GLY A 184 18.41 -17.73 13.15
C GLY A 184 17.21 -17.31 14.00
N ASP A 185 17.24 -16.09 14.51
CA ASP A 185 16.20 -15.48 15.34
C ASP A 185 15.13 -14.77 14.51
N TYR A 186 14.05 -14.38 15.20
CA TYR A 186 12.96 -13.63 14.61
C TYR A 186 13.44 -12.27 14.06
N PRO A 187 12.98 -11.82 12.88
CA PRO A 187 11.99 -12.46 12.01
C PRO A 187 12.57 -13.37 10.91
N TYR A 188 13.90 -13.51 10.86
CA TYR A 188 14.59 -14.16 9.74
C TYR A 188 14.53 -15.68 9.79
N HIS A 189 14.65 -16.29 10.97
CA HIS A 189 14.59 -17.75 11.12
C HIS A 189 15.54 -18.52 10.17
N GLY A 190 16.71 -17.96 9.89
CA GLY A 190 17.73 -18.50 9.00
C GLY A 190 17.62 -18.06 7.53
N PHE A 191 16.57 -17.31 7.17
CA PHE A 191 16.29 -16.93 5.80
C PHE A 191 16.03 -15.42 5.61
N PHE A 192 16.58 -14.88 4.52
CA PHE A 192 16.18 -13.60 3.96
C PHE A 192 15.14 -13.80 2.86
N GLY A 193 14.26 -12.81 2.70
CA GLY A 193 13.48 -12.62 1.48
C GLY A 193 14.15 -11.63 0.52
N ASP A 194 13.91 -11.80 -0.78
CA ASP A 194 14.19 -10.78 -1.79
C ASP A 194 12.93 -9.91 -1.97
N PHE A 195 13.03 -8.61 -1.71
CA PHE A 195 11.90 -7.68 -1.81
C PHE A 195 11.41 -7.49 -3.25
N MET A 196 12.29 -7.53 -4.25
CA MET A 196 11.90 -7.45 -5.66
C MET A 196 11.15 -8.71 -6.08
N LYS A 197 11.62 -9.87 -5.61
CA LYS A 197 10.91 -11.13 -5.79
C LYS A 197 9.55 -11.12 -5.10
N TYR A 198 9.47 -10.61 -3.87
CA TYR A 198 8.20 -10.39 -3.17
C TYR A 198 7.24 -9.54 -4.02
N PHE A 199 7.72 -8.44 -4.60
CA PHE A 199 6.90 -7.58 -5.43
C PHE A 199 6.37 -8.28 -6.68
N GLN A 200 7.25 -8.98 -7.39
CA GLN A 200 6.90 -9.75 -8.58
C GLN A 200 5.85 -10.81 -8.25
N ASP A 201 6.11 -11.60 -7.20
CA ASP A 201 5.23 -12.69 -6.77
C ASP A 201 3.87 -12.16 -6.30
N MET A 202 3.83 -10.95 -5.70
CA MET A 202 2.61 -10.26 -5.30
C MET A 202 1.76 -9.92 -6.52
N LEU A 203 2.35 -9.33 -7.55
CA LEU A 203 1.66 -9.01 -8.80
C LEU A 203 1.19 -10.27 -9.53
N LEU A 204 1.98 -11.34 -9.53
CA LEU A 204 1.58 -12.65 -10.08
C LEU A 204 0.36 -13.23 -9.35
N ALA A 205 0.32 -13.14 -8.02
CA ALA A 205 -0.78 -13.64 -7.20
C ALA A 205 -2.08 -12.82 -7.35
N ILE A 206 -1.96 -11.52 -7.61
CA ILE A 206 -3.08 -10.62 -7.94
C ILE A 206 -3.63 -10.95 -9.32
N GLY A 207 -2.75 -11.15 -10.29
CA GLY A 207 -3.10 -11.49 -11.66
C GLY A 207 -3.51 -10.27 -12.50
N PRO A 208 -3.41 -10.39 -13.84
CA PRO A 208 -3.43 -9.24 -14.76
C PRO A 208 -4.78 -8.50 -14.86
N HIS A 209 -5.88 -9.11 -14.41
CA HIS A 209 -7.23 -8.52 -14.49
C HIS A 209 -7.68 -7.83 -13.20
N ASN A 210 -6.83 -7.83 -12.17
CA ASN A 210 -7.18 -7.32 -10.85
C ASN A 210 -6.38 -6.09 -10.44
N CYS A 211 -5.57 -5.49 -11.32
CA CYS A 211 -4.69 -4.38 -10.96
C CYS A 211 -5.03 -3.12 -11.77
N ASP A 212 -5.49 -2.05 -11.11
CA ASP A 212 -5.76 -0.76 -11.77
C ASP A 212 -4.54 0.17 -11.77
N GLY A 213 -3.62 -0.03 -10.81
CA GLY A 213 -2.39 0.74 -10.68
C GLY A 213 -1.38 0.11 -9.73
N ILE A 214 -0.12 0.52 -9.85
CA ILE A 214 1.00 0.01 -9.06
C ILE A 214 1.68 1.18 -8.34
N ALA A 215 1.81 1.07 -7.01
CA ALA A 215 2.64 1.99 -6.23
C ALA A 215 4.01 1.38 -5.94
N ILE A 216 5.03 2.24 -5.92
CA ILE A 216 6.41 1.88 -5.59
C ILE A 216 6.97 2.89 -4.58
N HIS A 217 7.78 2.39 -3.64
CA HIS A 217 8.67 3.22 -2.85
C HIS A 217 10.04 3.24 -3.51
N ALA A 218 10.54 4.44 -3.78
CA ALA A 218 11.87 4.67 -4.32
C ALA A 218 12.55 5.74 -3.48
N TYR A 219 13.53 5.34 -2.68
CA TYR A 219 14.32 6.26 -1.87
C TYR A 219 15.71 6.46 -2.46
N SER A 220 16.31 7.61 -2.16
CA SER A 220 17.77 7.76 -2.17
C SER A 220 18.37 7.14 -0.91
N HIS A 221 19.70 7.04 -0.87
CA HIS A 221 20.46 6.50 0.26
C HIS A 221 20.60 7.51 1.44
N GLY A 222 19.72 8.52 1.51
CA GLY A 222 19.74 9.58 2.52
C GLY A 222 18.97 10.83 2.08
N TYR A 223 18.89 11.82 2.97
CA TYR A 223 18.11 13.05 2.78
C TYR A 223 18.84 14.15 1.98
N GLU A 224 20.14 13.99 1.76
CA GLU A 224 20.96 14.97 1.05
C GLU A 224 20.61 14.99 -0.46
N PRO A 225 20.33 16.16 -1.06
CA PRO A 225 19.89 16.25 -2.46
C PRO A 225 20.85 15.60 -3.46
N GLN A 226 22.16 15.64 -3.23
CA GLN A 226 23.13 15.00 -4.13
C GLN A 226 22.98 13.47 -4.24
N LEU A 227 22.32 12.82 -3.28
CA LEU A 227 22.19 11.36 -3.26
C LEU A 227 21.20 10.82 -4.31
N ILE A 228 20.41 11.69 -4.96
CA ILE A 228 19.51 11.26 -6.04
C ILE A 228 20.25 10.81 -7.30
N SER A 229 21.50 11.27 -7.49
CA SER A 229 22.35 10.91 -8.62
C SER A 229 23.51 10.01 -8.24
N ASP A 230 23.56 9.55 -6.98
CA ASP A 230 24.60 8.65 -6.50
C ASP A 230 24.32 7.22 -7.00
N ALA A 231 25.34 6.59 -7.58
CA ALA A 231 25.28 5.22 -8.09
C ALA A 231 25.72 4.17 -7.05
N ALA A 232 26.08 4.59 -5.83
CA ALA A 232 26.33 3.69 -4.72
C ALA A 232 25.11 2.79 -4.48
N LYS A 233 25.37 1.53 -4.15
CA LYS A 233 24.34 0.55 -3.82
C LYS A 233 24.20 0.39 -2.31
N MET A 234 23.01 -0.02 -1.86
CA MET A 234 22.78 -0.45 -0.48
C MET A 234 23.68 -1.64 -0.11
N GLY A 235 24.05 -1.73 1.17
CA GLY A 235 24.90 -2.82 1.67
C GLY A 235 24.24 -4.21 1.61
N PRO A 236 24.99 -5.28 1.95
CA PRO A 236 24.44 -6.64 1.95
C PRO A 236 23.19 -6.76 2.84
N PRO A 237 22.23 -7.64 2.51
CA PRO A 237 22.20 -8.54 1.35
C PRO A 237 21.63 -7.93 0.06
N PHE A 238 21.43 -6.61 -0.02
CA PHE A 238 20.65 -5.96 -1.09
C PHE A 238 21.50 -5.21 -2.14
N GLN A 239 22.72 -5.72 -2.39
CA GLN A 239 23.69 -5.21 -3.39
C GLN A 239 23.38 -5.65 -4.82
#